data_AF-W3AJX4-F1
#
_entry.id   AF-W3AJX4-F1
#
_cell.length_a   1.000
_cell.length_b   1.000
_cell.length_c   1.000
_cell.angle_alpha   90.00
_cell.angle_beta   90.00
_cell.angle_gamma   90.00
#
_symmetry.space_group_name_H-M   'P 1'
#
loop_
_entity.id
_entity.type
_entity.pdbx_description
1 polymer ?
#
loop_
_entity_poly.entity_id
_entity_poly.type
_entity_poly.pdbx_seq_one_letter_code
_entity_poly.pdbx_strand_id
1 'polypeptide(L)'
;MAKTEGQKLEEKLCYKIKNIGMEKPEEVEKAIEFCEGYKKYLDNAKIEREAVNYSIGMAEERGYVPFERSKKYKTGDKVYFNNRGKNIILTTFGKRPLIDGVHFNIAHIDSPRLDLKPNPLYEKDEIAYFKTHYYGGIKKYQWGVTPLAMHGRVMLKDGSAIDLNIGENEGDPVFVVSDLLPHLSQQQNQRKLADGIKGEELNIILGSTPVADKEVKKAFKLKVLSILNEKYGMVEEDFLRAEIT
;
A
#
# COMPACT_ATOMS: atom_id res chain seq x y z
N MET A 1 48.06 1.79 28.44
CA MET A 1 47.59 1.39 29.79
C MET A 1 47.00 -0.01 29.69
N ALA A 2 47.26 -0.88 30.66
CA ALA A 2 46.66 -2.22 30.69
C ALA A 2 45.15 -2.11 31.00
N LYS A 3 44.33 -2.97 30.37
CA LYS A 3 42.88 -3.02 30.65
C LYS A 3 42.64 -3.42 32.10
N THR A 4 41.68 -2.77 32.76
CA THR A 4 41.28 -3.12 34.13
C THR A 4 40.57 -4.48 34.15
N GLU A 5 40.50 -5.14 35.31
CA GLU A 5 39.74 -6.39 35.47
C GLU A 5 38.26 -6.22 35.08
N GLY A 6 37.67 -5.06 35.36
CA GLY A 6 36.31 -4.71 34.92
C GLY A 6 36.17 -4.66 33.40
N GLN A 7 37.13 -4.05 32.70
CA GLN A 7 37.12 -4.02 31.22
C GLN A 7 37.29 -5.41 30.61
N LYS A 8 38.12 -6.28 31.20
CA LYS A 8 38.26 -7.67 30.75
C LYS A 8 36.97 -8.47 30.97
N LEU A 9 36.29 -8.23 32.09
CA LEU A 9 35.02 -8.88 32.42
C LEU A 9 33.89 -8.43 31.48
N GLU A 10 33.82 -7.14 31.17
CA GLU A 10 32.88 -6.57 30.20
C GLU A 10 33.08 -7.18 28.81
N GLU A 11 34.33 -7.29 28.32
CA GLU A 11 34.61 -7.92 27.03
C GLU A 11 34.23 -9.40 26.97
N LYS A 12 34.29 -10.10 28.11
CA LYS A 12 33.94 -11.51 28.21
C LYS A 12 32.43 -11.74 28.30
N LEU A 13 31.70 -10.85 28.97
CA LEU A 13 30.31 -11.10 29.36
C LEU A 13 29.29 -10.26 28.60
N CYS A 14 29.65 -9.06 28.14
CA CYS A 14 28.71 -8.18 27.46
C CYS A 14 28.69 -8.46 25.95
N TYR A 15 27.48 -8.51 25.38
CA TYR A 15 27.30 -8.58 23.94
C TYR A 15 27.76 -7.27 23.29
N LYS A 16 28.68 -7.35 22.33
CA LYS A 16 29.10 -6.19 21.54
C LYS A 16 28.24 -6.11 20.27
N ILE A 17 27.49 -5.00 20.12
CA ILE A 17 26.78 -4.72 18.88
C ILE A 17 27.82 -4.47 17.80
N LYS A 18 27.81 -5.32 16.79
CA LYS A 18 28.69 -5.22 15.63
C LYS A 18 28.03 -4.39 14.54
N ASN A 19 28.78 -3.47 13.94
CA ASN A 19 28.34 -2.78 12.74
C ASN A 19 28.68 -3.66 11.53
N ILE A 20 27.66 -4.15 10.82
CA ILE A 20 27.84 -5.10 9.70
C ILE A 20 28.72 -4.49 8.58
N GLY A 21 28.56 -3.19 8.29
CA GLY A 21 29.37 -2.52 7.28
C GLY A 21 30.85 -2.38 7.66
N MET A 22 31.17 -2.35 8.96
CA MET A 22 32.56 -2.36 9.44
C MET A 22 33.15 -3.77 9.51
N GLU A 23 32.33 -4.78 9.86
CA GLU A 23 32.79 -6.17 9.96
C GLU A 23 32.97 -6.83 8.59
N LYS A 24 32.18 -6.41 7.60
CA LYS A 24 32.15 -6.98 6.25
C LYS A 24 32.05 -5.92 5.16
N PRO A 25 33.06 -5.03 5.03
CA PRO A 25 33.05 -3.99 4.01
C PRO A 25 32.95 -4.57 2.58
N GLU A 26 33.44 -5.78 2.35
CA GLU A 26 33.38 -6.48 1.07
C GLU A 26 31.97 -6.95 0.66
N GLU A 27 31.01 -7.01 1.59
CA GLU A 27 29.61 -7.38 1.28
C GLU A 27 28.73 -6.16 0.96
N VAL A 28 29.22 -4.93 1.14
CA VAL A 28 28.42 -3.70 0.98
C VAL A 28 27.84 -3.57 -0.43
N GLU A 29 28.63 -3.87 -1.46
CA GLU A 29 28.19 -3.75 -2.85
C GLU A 29 27.07 -4.75 -3.18
N LYS A 30 27.18 -5.99 -2.67
CA LYS A 30 26.13 -7.01 -2.79
C LYS A 30 24.85 -6.62 -2.04
N ALA A 31 24.98 -5.97 -0.88
CA ALA A 31 23.83 -5.49 -0.12
C ALA A 31 23.11 -4.35 -0.86
N ILE A 32 23.85 -3.45 -1.53
CA ILE A 32 23.27 -2.40 -2.36
C ILE A 32 22.53 -3.01 -3.56
N GLU A 33 23.13 -3.99 -4.25
CA GLU A 33 22.49 -4.69 -5.36
C GLU A 33 21.19 -5.38 -4.93
N PHE A 34 21.19 -6.04 -3.76
CA PHE A 34 19.98 -6.64 -3.19
C PHE A 34 18.87 -5.59 -2.95
N CYS A 35 19.23 -4.39 -2.50
CA CYS A 35 18.29 -3.30 -2.25
C CYS A 35 17.58 -2.81 -3.53
N GLU A 36 18.20 -2.92 -4.71
CA GLU A 36 17.52 -2.52 -5.97
C GLU A 36 16.32 -3.42 -6.28
N GLY A 37 16.47 -4.73 -6.06
CA GLY A 37 15.34 -5.66 -6.15
C GLY A 37 14.24 -5.38 -5.13
N TYR A 38 14.63 -4.96 -3.92
CA TYR A 38 13.69 -4.57 -2.86
C TYR A 38 12.92 -3.29 -3.20
N LYS A 39 13.60 -2.24 -3.69
CA LYS A 39 12.96 -1.00 -4.15
C LYS A 39 11.94 -1.29 -5.24
N LYS A 40 12.33 -2.06 -6.26
CA LYS A 40 11.43 -2.45 -7.34
C LYS A 40 10.21 -3.22 -6.82
N TYR A 41 10.38 -4.10 -5.83
CA TYR A 41 9.24 -4.77 -5.20
C TYR A 41 8.30 -3.75 -4.54
N LEU A 42 8.83 -2.82 -3.74
CA LEU A 42 8.03 -1.78 -3.07
C LEU A 42 7.28 -0.88 -4.07
N ASP A 43 7.92 -0.50 -5.18
CA ASP A 43 7.30 0.32 -6.22
C ASP A 43 6.07 -0.36 -6.85
N ASN A 44 6.03 -1.69 -6.86
CA ASN A 44 4.97 -2.50 -7.48
C ASN A 44 4.04 -3.19 -6.46
N ALA A 45 4.19 -2.93 -5.16
CA ALA A 45 3.50 -3.63 -4.08
C ALA A 45 2.95 -2.66 -3.03
N LYS A 46 2.23 -1.62 -3.47
CA LYS A 46 1.76 -0.54 -2.58
C LYS A 46 0.50 -0.92 -1.80
N ILE A 47 -0.30 -1.82 -2.35
CA ILE A 47 -1.45 -2.43 -1.67
C ILE A 47 -1.32 -3.94 -1.59
N GLU A 48 -2.07 -4.57 -0.67
CA GLU A 48 -1.94 -6.01 -0.42
C GLU A 48 -2.23 -6.85 -1.67
N ARG A 49 -3.12 -6.37 -2.57
CA ARG A 49 -3.45 -7.05 -3.82
C ARG A 49 -2.29 -7.07 -4.81
N GLU A 50 -1.63 -5.93 -4.94
CA GLU A 50 -0.45 -5.77 -5.80
C GLU A 50 0.73 -6.57 -5.24
N ALA A 51 0.95 -6.54 -3.93
CA ALA A 51 1.97 -7.34 -3.26
C ALA A 51 1.78 -8.85 -3.53
N VAL A 52 0.54 -9.35 -3.46
CA VAL A 52 0.23 -10.75 -3.83
C VAL A 52 0.50 -11.01 -5.30
N ASN A 53 -0.02 -10.18 -6.20
CA ASN A 53 0.13 -10.39 -7.64
C ASN A 53 1.61 -10.36 -8.07
N TYR A 54 2.38 -9.39 -7.58
CA TYR A 54 3.81 -9.28 -7.85
C TYR A 54 4.58 -10.47 -7.27
N SER A 55 4.26 -10.90 -6.04
CA SER A 55 4.85 -12.08 -5.41
C SER A 55 4.56 -13.37 -6.18
N ILE A 56 3.36 -13.54 -6.71
CA ILE A 56 3.00 -14.70 -7.56
C ILE A 56 3.87 -14.72 -8.81
N GLY A 57 3.99 -13.60 -9.53
CA GLY A 57 4.84 -13.51 -10.72
C GLY A 57 6.30 -13.89 -10.42
N MET A 58 6.87 -13.31 -9.36
CA MET A 58 8.23 -13.66 -8.92
C MET A 58 8.38 -15.15 -8.54
N ALA A 59 7.35 -15.75 -7.95
CA ALA A 59 7.36 -17.14 -7.54
C ALA A 59 7.29 -18.08 -8.75
N GLU A 60 6.42 -17.78 -9.72
CA GLU A 60 6.26 -18.55 -10.95
C GLU A 60 7.54 -18.55 -11.79
N GLU A 61 8.23 -17.40 -11.92
CA GLU A 61 9.56 -17.30 -12.52
C GLU A 61 10.60 -18.23 -11.86
N ARG A 62 10.41 -18.55 -10.57
CA ARG A 62 11.29 -19.41 -9.77
C ARG A 62 10.80 -20.87 -9.68
N GLY A 63 9.82 -21.23 -10.51
CA GLY A 63 9.27 -22.57 -10.66
C GLY A 63 8.24 -22.95 -9.59
N TYR A 64 7.65 -21.98 -8.89
CA TYR A 64 6.49 -22.26 -8.05
C TYR A 64 5.24 -22.44 -8.92
N VAL A 65 4.34 -23.33 -8.48
CA VAL A 65 3.05 -23.57 -9.15
C VAL A 65 1.88 -23.41 -8.16
N PRO A 66 0.65 -23.15 -8.62
CA PRO A 66 -0.51 -23.12 -7.75
C PRO A 66 -0.69 -24.41 -6.95
N PHE A 67 -1.07 -24.28 -5.69
CA PHE A 67 -1.44 -25.40 -4.84
C PHE A 67 -2.77 -26.02 -5.28
N GLU A 68 -2.72 -27.32 -5.56
CA GLU A 68 -3.85 -28.19 -5.83
C GLU A 68 -4.11 -29.12 -4.63
N ARG A 69 -5.35 -29.14 -4.13
CA ARG A 69 -5.72 -29.89 -2.91
C ARG A 69 -5.65 -31.42 -3.08
N SER A 70 -5.91 -31.92 -4.28
CA SER A 70 -5.93 -33.36 -4.60
C SER A 70 -4.54 -33.91 -4.94
N LYS A 71 -3.54 -33.05 -5.12
CA LYS A 71 -2.20 -33.43 -5.57
C LYS A 71 -1.33 -33.87 -4.40
N LYS A 72 -0.54 -34.91 -4.63
CA LYS A 72 0.53 -35.34 -3.71
C LYS A 72 1.82 -34.65 -4.14
N TYR A 73 2.48 -34.01 -3.18
CA TYR A 73 3.74 -33.32 -3.41
C TYR A 73 4.90 -34.15 -2.88
N LYS A 74 6.05 -34.05 -3.56
CA LYS A 74 7.32 -34.66 -3.17
C LYS A 74 8.29 -33.59 -2.67
N THR A 75 9.35 -34.04 -2.02
CA THR A 75 10.46 -33.17 -1.63
C THR A 75 10.96 -32.34 -2.82
N GLY A 76 11.16 -31.04 -2.57
CA GLY A 76 11.64 -30.08 -3.55
C GLY A 76 10.53 -29.42 -4.38
N ASP A 77 9.30 -29.93 -4.36
CA ASP A 77 8.19 -29.28 -5.03
C ASP A 77 7.95 -27.87 -4.45
N LYS A 78 7.73 -26.90 -5.34
CA LYS A 78 7.50 -25.51 -5.02
C LYS A 78 6.06 -25.13 -5.33
N VAL A 79 5.33 -24.70 -4.33
CA VAL A 79 3.91 -24.33 -4.48
C VAL A 79 3.56 -23.05 -3.76
N TYR A 80 2.59 -22.34 -4.33
CA TYR A 80 1.96 -21.19 -3.69
C TYR A 80 0.45 -21.36 -3.57
N PHE A 81 -0.15 -20.77 -2.55
CA PHE A 81 -1.59 -20.66 -2.38
C PHE A 81 -2.00 -19.19 -2.31
N ASN A 82 -2.82 -18.76 -3.27
CA ASN A 82 -3.40 -17.43 -3.31
C ASN A 82 -4.77 -17.43 -2.62
N ASN A 83 -4.86 -16.75 -1.48
CA ASN A 83 -6.14 -16.57 -0.77
C ASN A 83 -6.77 -15.23 -1.19
N ARG A 84 -7.68 -15.31 -2.17
CA ARG A 84 -8.54 -14.19 -2.65
C ARG A 84 -7.76 -12.95 -3.12
N GLY A 85 -6.50 -13.11 -3.53
CA GLY A 85 -5.65 -12.03 -4.00
C GLY A 85 -5.17 -11.10 -2.89
N LYS A 86 -5.29 -11.45 -1.62
CA LYS A 86 -4.86 -10.60 -0.49
C LYS A 86 -3.88 -11.25 0.48
N ASN A 87 -3.67 -12.56 0.32
CA ASN A 87 -2.64 -13.28 1.05
C ASN A 87 -2.02 -14.32 0.14
N ILE A 88 -0.74 -14.57 0.31
CA ILE A 88 0.00 -15.62 -0.39
C ILE A 88 0.74 -16.48 0.62
N ILE A 89 0.67 -17.80 0.43
CA ILE A 89 1.48 -18.76 1.18
C ILE A 89 2.39 -19.44 0.17
N LEU A 90 3.70 -19.45 0.40
CA LEU A 90 4.66 -20.16 -0.44
C LEU A 90 5.35 -21.25 0.37
N THR A 91 5.56 -22.42 -0.24
CA THR A 91 6.32 -23.48 0.40
C THR A 91 7.18 -24.25 -0.61
N THR A 92 8.34 -24.68 -0.14
CA THR A 92 9.17 -25.70 -0.80
C THR A 92 9.16 -26.94 0.10
N PHE A 93 8.65 -28.06 -0.40
CA PHE A 93 8.49 -29.26 0.42
C PHE A 93 9.85 -29.83 0.85
N GLY A 94 10.01 -30.01 2.17
CA GLY A 94 11.23 -30.56 2.75
C GLY A 94 11.39 -32.07 2.60
N LYS A 95 12.48 -32.59 3.18
CA LYS A 95 12.78 -34.03 3.24
C LYS A 95 12.11 -34.74 4.42
N ARG A 96 11.89 -34.03 5.53
CA ARG A 96 11.34 -34.59 6.77
C ARG A 96 9.82 -34.67 6.69
N PRO A 97 9.20 -35.67 7.35
CA PRO A 97 7.74 -35.76 7.43
C PRO A 97 7.16 -34.55 8.18
N LEU A 98 5.92 -34.17 7.84
CA LEU A 98 5.25 -32.99 8.40
C LEU A 98 5.10 -33.05 9.94
N ILE A 99 5.03 -34.27 10.51
CA ILE A 99 4.93 -34.49 11.96
C ILE A 99 6.15 -33.97 12.72
N ASP A 100 7.30 -33.83 12.06
CA ASP A 100 8.52 -33.26 12.65
C ASP A 100 8.48 -31.72 12.70
N GLY A 101 7.42 -31.12 12.15
CA GLY A 101 7.17 -29.69 12.16
C GLY A 101 7.46 -28.97 10.84
N VAL A 102 7.15 -27.67 10.84
CA VAL A 102 7.32 -26.77 9.70
C VAL A 102 8.08 -25.53 10.17
N HIS A 103 8.96 -25.00 9.32
CA HIS A 103 9.59 -23.71 9.54
C HIS A 103 8.75 -22.62 8.84
N PHE A 104 8.18 -21.70 9.63
CA PHE A 104 7.37 -20.60 9.12
C PHE A 104 8.14 -19.29 9.20
N ASN A 105 8.08 -18.53 8.10
CA ASN A 105 8.36 -17.10 8.09
C ASN A 105 7.04 -16.40 7.76
N ILE A 106 6.58 -15.53 8.65
CA ILE A 106 5.28 -14.85 8.53
C ILE A 106 5.53 -13.35 8.57
N ALA A 107 4.97 -12.66 7.58
CA ALA A 107 4.91 -11.21 7.48
C ALA A 107 3.50 -10.81 7.06
N HIS A 108 3.14 -9.55 7.26
CA HIS A 108 1.93 -8.95 6.72
C HIS A 108 2.30 -8.02 5.56
N ILE A 109 1.36 -7.82 4.63
CA ILE A 109 1.57 -7.08 3.38
C ILE A 109 0.57 -5.92 3.20
N ASP A 110 -0.26 -5.69 4.21
CA ASP A 110 -1.06 -4.48 4.33
C ASP A 110 -0.22 -3.37 4.99
N SER A 111 -0.47 -2.13 4.58
CA SER A 111 0.18 -0.94 5.11
C SER A 111 -0.87 0.13 5.44
N PRO A 112 -0.62 1.02 6.43
CA PRO A 112 -1.51 2.13 6.72
C PRO A 112 -1.74 3.03 5.51
N ARG A 113 -3.01 3.42 5.27
CA ARG A 113 -3.44 4.10 4.04
C ARG A 113 -4.75 4.88 4.20
N LEU A 114 -5.25 5.49 3.13
CA LEU A 114 -6.55 6.16 3.09
C LEU A 114 -7.50 5.40 2.18
N ASP A 115 -8.54 4.79 2.75
CA ASP A 115 -9.53 4.06 1.97
C ASP A 115 -10.67 4.99 1.60
N LEU A 116 -11.27 4.80 0.43
CA LEU A 116 -12.50 5.52 0.10
C LEU A 116 -13.68 4.99 0.93
N LYS A 117 -14.52 5.89 1.44
CA LYS A 117 -15.81 5.50 2.04
C LYS A 117 -16.71 4.87 0.95
N PRO A 118 -17.71 4.03 1.29
CA PRO A 118 -18.58 3.41 0.28
C PRO A 118 -19.33 4.38 -0.64
N ASN A 119 -19.67 5.57 -0.13
CA ASN A 119 -20.22 6.68 -0.92
C ASN A 119 -19.24 7.86 -0.87
N PRO A 120 -18.11 7.79 -1.60
CA PRO A 120 -17.01 8.71 -1.37
C PRO A 120 -17.21 10.03 -2.13
N LEU A 121 -17.85 9.99 -3.29
CA LEU A 121 -17.88 11.11 -4.21
C LEU A 121 -18.89 12.17 -3.80
N TYR A 122 -18.41 13.40 -3.57
CA TYR A 122 -19.26 14.55 -3.31
C TYR A 122 -18.69 15.80 -3.96
N GLU A 123 -19.51 16.86 -3.95
CA GLU A 123 -19.14 18.18 -4.45
C GLU A 123 -19.45 19.20 -3.37
N LYS A 124 -18.53 20.16 -3.21
CA LYS A 124 -18.65 21.29 -2.30
C LYS A 124 -17.81 22.45 -2.87
N ASP A 125 -18.29 23.68 -2.74
CA ASP A 125 -17.53 24.89 -3.10
C ASP A 125 -16.93 24.80 -4.52
N GLU A 126 -17.72 24.32 -5.49
CA GLU A 126 -17.32 24.18 -6.91
C GLU A 126 -16.14 23.21 -7.16
N ILE A 127 -15.94 22.25 -6.25
CA ILE A 127 -14.89 21.23 -6.34
C ILE A 127 -15.48 19.85 -6.03
N ALA A 128 -15.05 18.85 -6.80
CA ALA A 128 -15.34 17.45 -6.55
C ALA A 128 -14.29 16.81 -5.63
N TYR A 129 -14.75 15.98 -4.68
CA TYR A 129 -13.92 15.35 -3.66
C TYR A 129 -14.27 13.88 -3.47
N PHE A 130 -13.29 13.10 -3.00
CA PHE A 130 -13.56 11.82 -2.35
C PHE A 130 -13.44 11.94 -0.82
N LYS A 131 -14.44 11.40 -0.12
CA LYS A 131 -14.36 11.12 1.31
C LYS A 131 -13.55 9.86 1.56
N THR A 132 -12.64 9.94 2.52
CA THR A 132 -11.81 8.83 2.93
C THR A 132 -12.15 8.34 4.34
N HIS A 133 -11.61 7.18 4.68
CA HIS A 133 -11.50 6.62 6.01
C HIS A 133 -10.10 6.02 6.13
N TYR A 134 -9.32 6.41 7.14
CA TYR A 134 -7.97 5.90 7.26
C TYR A 134 -7.96 4.44 7.71
N TYR A 135 -7.00 3.68 7.18
CA TYR A 135 -6.70 2.31 7.58
C TYR A 135 -5.40 2.29 8.38
N GLY A 136 -5.40 1.62 9.55
CA GLY A 136 -4.24 1.54 10.44
C GLY A 136 -3.94 2.83 11.23
N GLY A 137 -2.78 2.84 11.91
CA GLY A 137 -2.37 3.93 12.80
C GLY A 137 -1.62 5.05 12.09
N ILE A 138 -2.29 5.79 11.19
CA ILE A 138 -1.64 6.87 10.44
C ILE A 138 -1.37 8.12 11.29
N LYS A 139 -0.29 8.83 10.98
CA LYS A 139 -0.08 10.21 11.40
C LYS A 139 -0.78 11.13 10.40
N LYS A 140 -2.06 11.44 10.66
CA LYS A 140 -2.96 12.17 9.74
C LYS A 140 -2.34 13.43 9.09
N TYR A 141 -1.59 14.22 9.85
CA TYR A 141 -0.96 15.44 9.32
C TYR A 141 0.09 15.19 8.22
N GLN A 142 0.67 13.98 8.12
CA GLN A 142 1.63 13.63 7.08
C GLN A 142 0.97 13.31 5.73
N TRP A 143 -0.36 13.23 5.69
CA TRP A 143 -1.12 12.94 4.46
C TRP A 143 -1.62 14.21 3.77
N GLY A 144 -1.50 15.38 4.42
CA GLY A 144 -1.79 16.67 3.81
C GLY A 144 -0.66 17.13 2.89
N VAL A 145 -1.00 17.87 1.83
CA VAL A 145 -0.07 18.53 0.90
C VAL A 145 1.00 17.59 0.35
N THR A 146 0.64 16.31 0.17
CA THR A 146 1.51 15.27 -0.36
C THR A 146 0.85 14.69 -1.62
N PRO A 147 1.59 14.49 -2.73
CA PRO A 147 1.07 13.80 -3.89
C PRO A 147 0.62 12.38 -3.52
N LEU A 148 -0.60 12.02 -3.89
CA LEU A 148 -1.19 10.70 -3.66
C LEU A 148 -1.50 10.04 -5.00
N ALA A 149 -1.24 8.74 -5.09
CA ALA A 149 -1.74 7.87 -6.14
C ALA A 149 -2.97 7.12 -5.64
N MET A 150 -3.80 6.65 -6.56
CA MET A 150 -5.02 5.89 -6.28
C MET A 150 -4.86 4.46 -6.79
N HIS A 151 -5.07 3.51 -5.90
CA HIS A 151 -4.95 2.09 -6.18
C HIS A 151 -6.22 1.37 -5.76
N GLY A 152 -6.58 0.30 -6.44
CA GLY A 152 -7.69 -0.51 -5.95
C GLY A 152 -8.32 -1.42 -6.97
N ARG A 153 -9.44 -2.02 -6.57
CA ARG A 153 -10.27 -2.84 -7.44
C ARG A 153 -11.74 -2.46 -7.33
N VAL A 154 -12.40 -2.39 -8.47
CA VAL A 154 -13.84 -2.15 -8.58
C VAL A 154 -14.50 -3.39 -9.17
N MET A 155 -15.59 -3.84 -8.55
CA MET A 155 -16.45 -4.90 -9.12
C MET A 155 -17.64 -4.26 -9.82
N LEU A 156 -17.67 -4.34 -11.14
CA LEU A 156 -18.77 -3.80 -11.95
C LEU A 156 -20.03 -4.66 -11.83
N LYS A 157 -21.16 -4.08 -12.25
CA LYS A 157 -22.48 -4.73 -12.22
C LYS A 157 -22.54 -6.04 -13.01
N ASP A 158 -21.77 -6.17 -14.08
CA ASP A 158 -21.70 -7.39 -14.90
C ASP A 158 -20.85 -8.51 -14.27
N GLY A 159 -20.22 -8.23 -13.13
CA GLY A 159 -19.35 -9.16 -12.40
C GLY A 159 -17.89 -9.09 -12.82
N SER A 160 -17.52 -8.27 -13.82
CA SER A 160 -16.12 -8.01 -14.14
C SER A 160 -15.44 -7.19 -13.05
N ALA A 161 -14.11 -7.31 -13.00
CA ALA A 161 -13.26 -6.58 -12.08
C ALA A 161 -12.33 -5.65 -12.86
N ILE A 162 -12.18 -4.43 -12.37
CA ILE A 162 -11.24 -3.43 -12.90
C ILE A 162 -10.26 -3.08 -11.79
N ASP A 163 -8.97 -3.17 -12.09
CA ASP A 163 -7.92 -2.64 -11.22
C ASP A 163 -7.64 -1.18 -11.59
N LEU A 164 -7.60 -0.32 -10.58
CA LEU A 164 -7.27 1.09 -10.72
C LEU A 164 -5.83 1.30 -10.26
N ASN A 165 -5.08 2.04 -11.07
CA ASN A 165 -3.75 2.54 -10.77
C ASN A 165 -3.62 3.91 -11.46
N ILE A 166 -3.78 4.99 -10.69
CA ILE A 166 -3.77 6.36 -11.20
C ILE A 166 -2.78 7.18 -10.37
N GLY A 167 -1.81 7.80 -11.04
CA GLY A 167 -0.80 8.65 -10.40
C GLY A 167 0.58 8.00 -10.30
N GLU A 168 0.75 6.81 -10.87
CA GLU A 168 2.03 6.10 -10.93
C GLU A 168 2.79 6.33 -12.24
N ASN A 169 2.08 6.49 -13.36
CA ASN A 169 2.72 6.62 -14.66
C ASN A 169 3.09 8.06 -14.98
N GLU A 170 4.10 8.22 -15.84
CA GLU A 170 4.46 9.54 -16.35
C GLU A 170 3.27 10.17 -17.09
N GLY A 171 2.89 11.38 -16.69
CA GLY A 171 1.75 12.10 -17.25
C GLY A 171 0.41 11.82 -16.56
N ASP A 172 0.33 10.85 -15.64
CA ASP A 172 -0.88 10.66 -14.83
C ASP A 172 -1.12 11.85 -13.90
N PRO A 173 -2.39 12.24 -13.67
CA PRO A 173 -2.70 13.16 -12.59
C PRO A 173 -2.44 12.48 -11.24
N VAL A 174 -2.01 13.28 -10.27
CA VAL A 174 -1.92 12.88 -8.86
C VAL A 174 -3.00 13.59 -8.05
N PHE A 175 -3.28 13.05 -6.89
CA PHE A 175 -4.28 13.55 -5.96
C PHE A 175 -3.64 14.23 -4.75
N VAL A 176 -4.43 14.99 -4.00
CA VAL A 176 -3.95 15.66 -2.78
C VAL A 176 -5.07 15.85 -1.77
N VAL A 177 -4.72 15.76 -0.49
CA VAL A 177 -5.50 16.32 0.62
C VAL A 177 -4.95 17.70 0.93
N SER A 178 -5.76 18.75 0.83
CA SER A 178 -5.33 20.12 1.14
C SER A 178 -5.15 20.33 2.65
N ASP A 179 -4.22 21.22 3.03
CA ASP A 179 -4.11 21.76 4.39
C ASP A 179 -4.30 23.28 4.39
N LEU A 180 -4.62 23.84 5.55
CA LEU A 180 -4.86 25.27 5.70
C LEU A 180 -3.54 26.04 5.74
N LEU A 181 -3.40 27.02 4.84
CA LEU A 181 -2.23 27.88 4.77
C LEU A 181 -1.96 28.59 6.13
N PRO A 182 -0.69 28.89 6.47
CA PRO A 182 -0.30 29.36 7.80
C PRO A 182 -0.97 30.67 8.24
N HIS A 183 -1.32 31.55 7.29
CA HIS A 183 -1.99 32.82 7.58
C HIS A 183 -3.43 32.65 8.12
N LEU A 184 -4.07 31.50 7.88
CA LEU A 184 -5.43 31.20 8.34
C LEU A 184 -5.48 30.05 9.34
N SER A 185 -4.35 29.37 9.62
CA SER A 185 -4.32 28.15 10.43
C SER A 185 -4.14 28.38 11.94
N GLN A 186 -4.27 29.61 12.45
CA GLN A 186 -4.02 29.92 13.86
C GLN A 186 -4.78 29.00 14.83
N GLN A 187 -6.06 28.72 14.58
CA GLN A 187 -6.85 27.79 15.40
C GLN A 187 -6.44 26.32 15.20
N GLN A 188 -6.07 25.94 13.98
CA GLN A 188 -5.62 24.57 13.69
C GLN A 188 -4.28 24.27 14.39
N ASN A 189 -3.37 25.23 14.44
CA ASN A 189 -2.05 25.11 15.08
C ASN A 189 -2.15 24.92 16.61
N GLN A 190 -3.29 25.25 17.23
CA GLN A 190 -3.52 25.01 18.66
C GLN A 190 -3.93 23.57 18.96
N ARG A 191 -4.29 22.77 17.94
CA ARG A 191 -4.67 21.37 18.12
C ARG A 191 -3.43 20.54 18.47
N LYS A 192 -3.62 19.47 19.25
CA LYS A 192 -2.56 18.47 19.46
C LYS A 192 -2.17 17.88 18.11
N LEU A 193 -0.92 17.43 17.95
CA LEU A 193 -0.40 16.88 16.69
C LEU A 193 -1.28 15.76 16.12
N ALA A 194 -1.83 14.91 16.99
CA ALA A 194 -2.75 13.84 16.60
C ALA A 194 -4.06 14.35 15.95
N ASP A 195 -4.44 15.60 16.19
CA ASP A 195 -5.65 16.25 15.69
C ASP A 195 -5.38 17.48 14.82
N GLY A 196 -4.10 17.76 14.48
CA GLY A 196 -3.72 18.87 13.59
C GLY A 196 -4.54 18.82 12.30
N ILE A 197 -4.62 17.63 11.71
CA ILE A 197 -5.61 17.26 10.71
C ILE A 197 -6.47 16.12 11.27
N LYS A 198 -7.80 16.29 11.22
CA LYS A 198 -8.79 15.28 11.64
C LYS A 198 -9.05 14.27 10.54
N GLY A 199 -9.50 13.07 10.89
CA GLY A 199 -9.80 12.03 9.89
C GLY A 199 -10.85 12.48 8.86
N GLU A 200 -11.89 13.17 9.32
CA GLU A 200 -12.94 13.73 8.44
C GLU A 200 -12.45 14.92 7.58
N GLU A 201 -11.27 15.46 7.85
CA GLU A 201 -10.64 16.52 7.03
C GLU A 201 -9.79 15.92 5.89
N LEU A 202 -9.54 14.60 5.87
CA LEU A 202 -8.73 13.90 4.86
C LEU A 202 -9.50 13.65 3.55
N ASN A 203 -10.09 14.70 2.97
CA ASN A 203 -10.81 14.59 1.72
C ASN A 203 -9.89 14.85 0.53
N ILE A 204 -9.95 13.97 -0.47
CA ILE A 204 -9.09 14.03 -1.65
C ILE A 204 -9.73 14.95 -2.69
N ILE A 205 -8.96 15.89 -3.24
CA ILE A 205 -9.40 16.78 -4.33
C ILE A 205 -9.33 16.04 -5.66
N LEU A 206 -10.41 16.12 -6.45
CA LEU A 206 -10.51 15.45 -7.76
C LEU A 206 -10.52 16.41 -8.94
N GLY A 207 -11.09 17.60 -8.77
CA GLY A 207 -11.11 18.61 -9.82
C GLY A 207 -12.17 19.68 -9.63
N SER A 208 -12.01 20.77 -10.38
CA SER A 208 -12.83 21.99 -10.33
C SER A 208 -13.41 22.37 -11.69
N THR A 209 -13.42 21.45 -12.66
CA THR A 209 -14.06 21.69 -13.96
C THR A 209 -15.50 21.14 -13.94
N PRO A 210 -16.53 21.95 -14.25
CA PRO A 210 -17.92 21.49 -14.28
C PRO A 210 -18.31 20.91 -15.65
N VAL A 211 -19.43 20.18 -15.68
CA VAL A 211 -20.22 20.03 -16.90
C VAL A 211 -20.89 21.38 -17.22
N ALA A 212 -20.76 21.85 -18.46
CA ALA A 212 -21.26 23.15 -18.89
C ALA A 212 -22.79 23.14 -19.14
N ASP A 213 -23.55 22.88 -18.08
CA ASP A 213 -25.02 22.88 -18.09
C ASP A 213 -25.55 23.46 -16.77
N LYS A 214 -26.35 24.52 -16.87
CA LYS A 214 -26.89 25.26 -15.72
C LYS A 214 -27.98 24.50 -14.96
N GLU A 215 -28.62 23.52 -15.58
CA GLU A 215 -29.65 22.71 -14.93
C GLU A 215 -29.06 21.59 -14.06
N VAL A 216 -27.76 21.30 -14.21
CA VAL A 216 -27.06 20.27 -13.45
C VAL A 216 -26.65 20.80 -12.07
N LYS A 217 -27.32 20.30 -11.02
CA LYS A 217 -27.06 20.70 -9.62
C LYS A 217 -25.71 20.27 -9.04
N LYS A 218 -25.05 19.29 -9.65
CA LYS A 218 -23.82 18.62 -9.17
C LYS A 218 -22.80 18.53 -10.31
N ALA A 219 -22.54 19.66 -10.96
CA ALA A 219 -21.87 19.72 -12.25
C ALA A 219 -20.40 19.26 -12.19
N PHE A 220 -19.72 19.47 -11.06
CA PHE A 220 -18.31 19.11 -10.87
C PHE A 220 -18.17 17.63 -10.53
N LYS A 221 -19.04 17.13 -9.63
CA LYS A 221 -19.17 15.69 -9.37
C LYS A 221 -19.51 14.93 -10.65
N LEU A 222 -20.44 15.44 -11.45
CA LEU A 222 -20.83 14.79 -12.72
C LEU A 222 -19.66 14.76 -13.70
N LYS A 223 -18.83 15.81 -13.76
CA LYS A 223 -17.64 15.81 -14.62
C LYS A 223 -16.63 14.73 -14.23
N VAL A 224 -16.41 14.51 -12.94
CA VAL A 224 -15.56 13.40 -12.47
C VAL A 224 -16.17 12.05 -12.85
N LEU A 225 -17.47 11.85 -12.60
CA LEU A 225 -18.15 10.61 -12.98
C LEU A 225 -18.09 10.35 -14.48
N SER A 226 -18.22 11.38 -15.33
CA SER A 226 -18.12 11.19 -16.78
C SER A 226 -16.73 10.71 -17.18
N ILE A 227 -15.67 11.21 -16.56
CA ILE A 227 -14.29 10.76 -16.83
C ILE A 227 -14.09 9.32 -16.37
N LEU A 228 -14.57 8.95 -15.17
CA LEU A 228 -14.49 7.59 -14.67
C LEU A 228 -15.30 6.61 -15.54
N ASN A 229 -16.46 7.04 -16.02
CA ASN A 229 -17.29 6.25 -16.92
C ASN A 229 -16.63 6.07 -18.30
N GLU A 230 -16.08 7.14 -18.88
CA GLU A 230 -15.39 7.07 -20.17
C GLU A 230 -14.14 6.17 -20.12
N LYS A 231 -13.35 6.26 -19.04
CA LYS A 231 -12.11 5.48 -18.90
C LYS A 231 -12.32 4.05 -18.43
N TYR A 232 -13.26 3.82 -17.52
CA TYR A 232 -13.38 2.55 -16.79
C TYR A 232 -14.80 1.95 -16.84
N GLY A 233 -15.75 2.59 -17.52
CA GLY A 233 -17.15 2.16 -17.53
C GLY A 233 -17.86 2.29 -16.18
N MET A 234 -17.21 2.89 -15.18
CA MET A 234 -17.75 2.99 -13.82
C MET A 234 -18.95 3.92 -13.75
N VAL A 235 -19.92 3.56 -12.91
CA VAL A 235 -20.97 4.45 -12.42
C VAL A 235 -20.81 4.66 -10.93
N GLU A 236 -21.54 5.63 -10.37
CA GLU A 236 -21.40 5.97 -8.94
C GLU A 236 -21.72 4.79 -8.00
N GLU A 237 -22.67 3.93 -8.36
CA GLU A 237 -23.04 2.78 -7.54
C GLU A 237 -21.90 1.76 -7.39
N ASP A 238 -20.96 1.70 -8.34
CA ASP A 238 -19.85 0.74 -8.30
C ASP A 238 -18.89 1.00 -7.13
N PHE A 239 -18.86 2.21 -6.56
CA PHE A 239 -18.10 2.50 -5.34
C PHE A 239 -18.55 1.65 -4.14
N LEU A 240 -19.81 1.21 -4.10
CA LEU A 240 -20.32 0.33 -3.05
C LEU A 240 -19.68 -1.06 -3.08
N ARG A 241 -19.06 -1.43 -4.21
CA ARG A 241 -18.39 -2.72 -4.43
C ARG A 241 -16.94 -2.52 -4.85
N ALA A 242 -16.35 -1.43 -4.40
CA ALA A 242 -14.98 -1.07 -4.67
C ALA A 242 -14.13 -1.16 -3.40
N GLU A 243 -12.88 -1.56 -3.58
CA GLU A 243 -11.81 -1.47 -2.59
C GLU A 243 -10.76 -0.53 -3.17
N ILE A 244 -10.91 0.78 -2.92
CA ILE A 244 -10.02 1.82 -3.44
C ILE A 244 -9.32 2.51 -2.27
N THR A 245 -8.03 2.75 -2.45
CA THR A 245 -7.14 3.46 -1.54
C THR A 245 -6.31 4.52 -2.26
#